data_AF-A0A0D2NDN2-F1
#
_entry.id   AF-A0A0D2NDN2-F1
#
_cell.length_a   1.000
_cell.length_b   1.000
_cell.length_c   1.000
_cell.angle_alpha   90.00
_cell.angle_beta   90.00
_cell.angle_gamma   90.00
#
_symmetry.space_group_name_H-M   'P 1'
#
loop_
_entity.id
_entity.type
_entity.pdbx_description
1 polymer ?
#
loop_
_entity_poly.entity_id
_entity_poly.type
_entity_poly.pdbx_seq_one_letter_code
_entity_poly.pdbx_strand_id
1 'polypeptide(L)'
;MTVSFHKYTGDFFPGTGKLDNNGAGPSKHFCMNVPLLDGIDDNMYLTIFKTVIDDTVTAFRPSAIVLQCGANSLVCDRLGAFNVSIAAHGECFNFVRKFNVPLLVVGGGGYTIKNVSRCWTYETSVLVGAEIPDELPATVYDSFFADSHWKLHPPLMGKVDNQNSPASLQRITVSIRNKLRYLQGAPSAAMQEIPPDLQGLLADENRTAEERDEELGTGQAGEKRLGRSTARNEFYDALSVDEVLRAPGPARVAIFDVNETYLGRRFVNVQRTG
;
A
#
# COMPACT_ATOMS: atom_id res chain seq x y z
N MET A 1 0.40 -10.16 -10.07
CA MET A 1 -0.39 -10.89 -9.05
C MET A 1 -0.88 -9.91 -8.00
N THR A 2 -2.08 -10.09 -7.46
CA THR A 2 -2.60 -9.24 -6.36
C THR A 2 -2.86 -10.06 -5.10
N VAL A 3 -2.45 -9.57 -3.94
CA VAL A 3 -2.80 -10.11 -2.61
C VAL A 3 -3.41 -8.98 -1.80
N SER A 4 -4.61 -9.18 -1.25
CA SER A 4 -5.29 -8.16 -0.45
C SER A 4 -5.81 -8.73 0.87
N PHE A 5 -5.54 -8.02 1.96
CA PHE A 5 -5.98 -8.30 3.32
C PHE A 5 -7.01 -7.26 3.73
N HIS A 6 -8.28 -7.66 3.83
CA HIS A 6 -9.38 -6.69 3.98
C HIS A 6 -10.52 -7.26 4.81
N LYS A 7 -11.32 -6.37 5.37
CA LYS A 7 -12.56 -6.74 6.05
C LYS A 7 -13.56 -7.27 5.03
N TYR A 8 -14.15 -8.42 5.30
CA TYR A 8 -15.20 -8.97 4.46
C TYR A 8 -16.31 -9.63 5.28
N THR A 9 -17.48 -8.99 5.26
CA THR A 9 -18.71 -9.50 5.86
C THR A 9 -19.84 -9.69 4.82
N GLY A 10 -19.55 -9.47 3.54
CA GLY A 10 -20.55 -9.40 2.46
C GLY A 10 -21.14 -8.00 2.26
N ASP A 11 -21.42 -7.29 3.35
CA ASP A 11 -22.05 -5.95 3.32
C ASP A 11 -21.04 -4.79 3.44
N PHE A 12 -19.79 -5.07 3.82
CA PHE A 12 -18.76 -4.05 3.91
C PHE A 12 -18.28 -3.63 2.52
N PHE A 13 -18.15 -2.32 2.29
CA PHE A 13 -17.67 -1.78 1.01
C PHE A 13 -16.29 -2.37 0.65
N PRO A 14 -16.05 -2.77 -0.61
CA PRO A 14 -16.94 -2.66 -1.79
C PRO A 14 -17.82 -3.90 -2.04
N GLY A 15 -17.98 -4.80 -1.08
CA GLY A 15 -18.78 -6.03 -1.23
C GLY A 15 -18.12 -7.11 -2.09
N THR A 16 -16.80 -7.02 -2.31
CA THR A 16 -16.02 -7.98 -3.10
C THR A 16 -14.76 -8.41 -2.34
N GLY A 17 -14.02 -9.38 -2.86
CA GLY A 17 -12.82 -9.92 -2.18
C GLY A 17 -13.10 -11.18 -1.33
N LYS A 18 -14.21 -11.90 -1.56
CA LYS A 18 -14.42 -13.19 -0.89
C LYS A 18 -13.28 -14.18 -1.15
N LEU A 19 -13.07 -15.12 -0.22
CA LEU A 19 -11.99 -16.09 -0.27
C LEU A 19 -11.93 -16.86 -1.61
N ASP A 20 -13.08 -17.22 -2.18
CA ASP A 20 -13.16 -17.99 -3.42
C ASP A 20 -12.95 -17.17 -4.69
N ASN A 21 -12.89 -15.84 -4.57
CA ASN A 21 -12.55 -14.98 -5.70
C ASN A 21 -11.05 -15.08 -5.97
N ASN A 22 -10.67 -15.74 -7.06
CA ASN A 22 -9.27 -15.95 -7.44
C ASN A 22 -8.95 -15.51 -8.87
N GLY A 23 -9.71 -14.55 -9.42
CA GLY A 23 -9.57 -14.09 -10.79
C GLY A 23 -10.33 -14.95 -11.80
N ALA A 24 -10.36 -14.51 -13.07
CA ALA A 24 -11.10 -15.18 -14.14
C ALA A 24 -10.27 -15.21 -15.43
N GLY A 25 -10.51 -16.23 -16.26
CA GLY A 25 -9.80 -16.41 -17.52
C GLY A 25 -8.28 -16.46 -17.32
N PRO A 26 -7.48 -15.67 -18.07
CA PRO A 26 -6.01 -15.65 -17.93
C PRO A 26 -5.50 -15.23 -16.55
N SER A 27 -6.30 -14.49 -15.77
CA SER A 27 -5.92 -14.02 -14.43
C SER A 27 -6.31 -15.00 -13.31
N LYS A 28 -6.85 -16.17 -13.65
CA LYS A 28 -7.23 -17.19 -12.66
C LYS A 28 -6.00 -17.65 -11.90
N HIS A 29 -6.11 -17.72 -10.57
CA HIS A 29 -5.02 -17.98 -9.63
C HIS A 29 -3.99 -16.85 -9.46
N PHE A 30 -4.17 -15.69 -10.10
CA PHE A 30 -3.31 -14.50 -9.92
C PHE A 30 -3.90 -13.44 -8.98
N CYS A 31 -5.03 -13.73 -8.36
CA CYS A 31 -5.67 -12.91 -7.35
C CYS A 31 -5.85 -13.74 -6.07
N MET A 32 -5.31 -13.25 -4.96
CA MET A 32 -5.38 -13.84 -3.63
C MET A 32 -6.10 -12.87 -2.70
N ASN A 33 -7.18 -13.34 -2.08
CA ASN A 33 -7.98 -12.55 -1.17
C ASN A 33 -7.94 -13.16 0.23
N VAL A 34 -7.61 -12.33 1.21
CA VAL A 34 -7.55 -12.68 2.64
C VAL A 34 -8.68 -11.92 3.35
N PRO A 35 -9.92 -12.45 3.32
CA PRO A 35 -11.05 -11.85 4.00
C PRO A 35 -10.91 -12.03 5.51
N LEU A 36 -10.96 -10.94 6.25
CA LEU A 36 -10.86 -10.90 7.71
C LEU A 36 -12.14 -10.33 8.33
N LEU A 37 -12.34 -10.61 9.61
CA LEU A 37 -13.44 -10.06 10.40
C LEU A 37 -12.96 -8.92 11.27
N ASP A 38 -13.92 -8.27 11.92
CA ASP A 38 -13.71 -7.17 12.85
C ASP A 38 -12.70 -7.47 13.95
N GLY A 39 -12.00 -6.41 14.36
CA GLY A 39 -11.20 -6.38 15.58
C GLY A 39 -9.93 -7.22 15.55
N ILE A 40 -9.45 -7.66 14.38
CA ILE A 40 -8.19 -8.41 14.28
C ILE A 40 -7.05 -7.65 14.96
N ASP A 41 -6.33 -8.32 15.85
CA ASP A 41 -5.20 -7.77 16.60
C ASP A 41 -3.86 -7.92 15.86
N ASP A 42 -2.85 -7.21 16.37
CA ASP A 42 -1.48 -7.21 15.84
C ASP A 42 -0.90 -8.62 15.62
N ASN A 43 -1.03 -9.50 16.62
CA ASN A 43 -0.41 -10.82 16.57
C ASN A 43 -1.06 -11.69 15.48
N MET A 44 -2.39 -11.69 15.43
CA MET A 44 -3.14 -12.41 14.41
C MET A 44 -2.88 -11.85 13.02
N TYR A 45 -2.91 -10.53 12.86
CA TYR A 45 -2.70 -9.86 11.59
C TYR A 45 -1.28 -10.12 11.05
N LEU A 46 -0.25 -9.92 11.88
CA LEU A 46 1.14 -10.18 11.49
C LEU A 46 1.38 -11.65 11.15
N THR A 47 0.78 -12.58 11.90
CA THR A 47 0.95 -14.01 11.65
C THR A 47 0.39 -14.40 10.28
N ILE A 48 -0.85 -14.00 9.97
CA ILE A 48 -1.45 -14.33 8.67
C ILE A 48 -0.78 -13.57 7.54
N PHE A 49 -0.43 -12.30 7.74
CA PHE A 49 0.27 -11.47 6.76
C PHE A 49 1.61 -12.10 6.35
N LYS A 50 2.50 -12.33 7.31
CA LYS A 50 3.82 -12.91 7.06
C LYS A 50 3.71 -14.26 6.36
N THR A 51 2.80 -15.12 6.83
CA THR A 51 2.61 -16.45 6.23
C THR A 51 2.15 -16.36 4.77
N VAL A 52 1.11 -15.57 4.49
CA VAL A 52 0.54 -15.46 3.14
C VAL A 52 1.52 -14.77 2.19
N ILE A 53 2.20 -13.72 2.63
CA ILE A 53 3.18 -12.99 1.81
C ILE A 53 4.39 -13.87 1.51
N ASP A 54 4.93 -14.60 2.50
CA ASP A 54 6.07 -15.51 2.29
C ASP A 54 5.73 -16.62 1.28
N ASP A 55 4.59 -17.30 1.47
CA ASP A 55 4.10 -18.33 0.55
C ASP A 55 3.92 -17.73 -0.87
N THR A 56 3.40 -16.51 -0.96
CA THR A 56 3.16 -15.84 -2.24
C THR A 56 4.45 -15.44 -2.95
N VAL A 57 5.40 -14.82 -2.24
CA VAL A 57 6.69 -14.42 -2.80
C VAL A 57 7.47 -15.66 -3.26
N THR A 58 7.44 -16.73 -2.46
CA THR A 58 8.07 -18.02 -2.80
C THR A 58 7.48 -18.63 -4.06
N ALA A 59 6.15 -18.67 -4.19
CA ALA A 59 5.49 -19.26 -5.35
C ALA A 59 5.56 -18.38 -6.62
N PHE A 60 5.30 -17.08 -6.49
CA PHE A 60 5.19 -16.15 -7.63
C PHE A 60 6.56 -15.60 -8.09
N ARG A 61 7.54 -15.52 -7.19
CA ARG A 61 8.90 -14.98 -7.42
C ARG A 61 8.88 -13.61 -8.13
N PRO A 62 8.26 -12.58 -7.53
CA PRO A 62 8.16 -11.26 -8.15
C PRO A 62 9.53 -10.65 -8.46
N SER A 63 9.62 -9.90 -9.54
CA SER A 63 10.76 -9.03 -9.88
C SER A 63 10.57 -7.60 -9.41
N ALA A 64 9.35 -7.21 -9.05
CA ALA A 64 9.00 -5.94 -8.41
C ALA A 64 7.76 -6.12 -7.51
N ILE A 65 7.69 -5.35 -6.43
CA ILE A 65 6.56 -5.33 -5.50
C ILE A 65 6.00 -3.90 -5.42
N VAL A 66 4.67 -3.79 -5.51
CA VAL A 66 3.93 -2.58 -5.14
C VAL A 66 3.21 -2.87 -3.82
N LEU A 67 3.57 -2.15 -2.77
CA LEU A 67 2.92 -2.24 -1.46
C LEU A 67 2.01 -1.03 -1.27
N GLN A 68 0.71 -1.29 -1.25
CA GLN A 68 -0.31 -0.30 -0.92
C GLN A 68 -0.53 -0.29 0.59
N CYS A 69 -0.50 0.91 1.17
CA CYS A 69 -0.33 1.15 2.59
C CYS A 69 -1.50 1.94 3.17
N GLY A 70 -2.71 1.38 3.03
CA GLY A 70 -3.88 1.96 3.67
C GLY A 70 -3.71 1.99 5.19
N ALA A 71 -3.79 3.17 5.79
CA ALA A 71 -3.76 3.42 7.22
C ALA A 71 -5.16 3.34 7.87
N ASN A 72 -6.18 2.88 7.12
CA ASN A 72 -7.52 2.63 7.66
C ASN A 72 -7.67 1.25 8.33
N SER A 73 -6.66 0.37 8.24
CA SER A 73 -6.59 -0.85 9.05
C SER A 73 -6.11 -0.57 10.48
N LEU A 74 -5.70 0.67 10.76
CA LEU A 74 -5.27 1.07 12.08
C LEU A 74 -6.42 1.09 13.09
N VAL A 75 -6.06 0.76 14.33
CA VAL A 75 -6.94 0.93 15.47
C VAL A 75 -7.44 2.37 15.58
N CYS A 76 -8.73 2.53 15.90
CA CYS A 76 -9.42 3.82 15.97
C CYS A 76 -9.45 4.61 14.65
N ASP A 77 -9.35 3.95 13.50
CA ASP A 77 -9.76 4.57 12.25
C ASP A 77 -11.27 4.94 12.28
N ARG A 78 -11.65 5.96 11.51
CA ARG A 78 -13.05 6.43 11.46
C ARG A 78 -13.97 5.48 10.71
N LEU A 79 -13.45 4.76 9.71
CA LEU A 79 -14.22 3.86 8.85
C LEU A 79 -13.81 2.40 8.99
N GLY A 80 -12.56 2.13 9.37
CA GLY A 80 -12.05 0.79 9.66
C GLY A 80 -12.50 0.23 11.00
N ALA A 81 -12.49 -1.10 11.10
CA ALA A 81 -12.87 -1.89 12.25
C ALA A 81 -11.77 -2.87 12.70
N PHE A 82 -10.56 -2.77 12.15
CA PHE A 82 -9.39 -3.52 12.64
C PHE A 82 -8.75 -2.88 13.88
N ASN A 83 -7.96 -3.67 14.61
CA ASN A 83 -7.21 -3.23 15.80
C ASN A 83 -5.70 -3.33 15.58
N VAL A 84 -5.21 -2.92 14.40
CA VAL A 84 -3.77 -2.97 14.08
C VAL A 84 -3.08 -1.70 14.58
N SER A 85 -1.98 -1.85 15.31
CA SER A 85 -1.16 -0.74 15.78
C SER A 85 -0.23 -0.22 14.68
N ILE A 86 0.26 1.01 14.85
CA ILE A 86 1.27 1.60 13.96
C ILE A 86 2.54 0.73 13.91
N ALA A 87 2.93 0.14 15.04
CA ALA A 87 4.11 -0.72 15.12
C ALA A 87 3.92 -2.01 14.30
N ALA A 88 2.76 -2.68 14.43
CA ALA A 88 2.45 -3.86 13.63
C ALA A 88 2.32 -3.55 12.14
N HIS A 89 1.71 -2.43 11.79
CA HIS A 89 1.61 -2.00 10.39
C HIS A 89 3.00 -1.75 9.78
N GLY A 90 3.90 -1.06 10.49
CA GLY A 90 5.29 -0.91 10.06
C GLY A 90 6.08 -2.22 9.99
N GLU A 91 5.77 -3.23 10.81
CA GLU A 91 6.41 -4.55 10.72
C GLU A 91 6.02 -5.31 9.44
N CYS A 92 4.84 -5.05 8.85
CA CYS A 92 4.50 -5.55 7.51
C CYS A 92 5.49 -5.04 6.46
N PHE A 93 5.94 -3.78 6.56
CA PHE A 93 6.89 -3.17 5.63
C PHE A 93 8.29 -3.73 5.84
N ASN A 94 8.71 -3.82 7.10
CA ASN A 94 9.98 -4.44 7.47
C ASN A 94 10.06 -5.86 6.92
N PHE A 95 8.94 -6.60 6.97
CA PHE A 95 8.86 -7.95 6.40
C PHE A 95 9.01 -7.95 4.87
N VAL A 96 8.25 -7.10 4.16
CA VAL A 96 8.31 -7.04 2.69
C VAL A 96 9.69 -6.55 2.19
N ARG A 97 10.29 -5.58 2.88
CA ARG A 97 11.61 -5.03 2.55
C ARG A 97 12.71 -6.11 2.58
N LYS A 98 12.62 -7.09 3.48
CA LYS A 98 13.61 -8.18 3.64
C LYS A 98 13.73 -9.08 2.40
N PHE A 99 12.75 -9.08 1.49
CA PHE A 99 12.85 -9.84 0.24
C PHE A 99 13.84 -9.24 -0.76
N ASN A 100 14.30 -7.99 -0.56
CA ASN A 100 15.28 -7.31 -1.43
C ASN A 100 14.88 -7.29 -2.92
N VAL A 101 13.59 -7.11 -3.18
CA VAL A 101 13.02 -6.91 -4.52
C VAL A 101 12.68 -5.41 -4.66
N PRO A 102 12.84 -4.80 -5.86
CA PRO A 102 12.40 -3.42 -6.10
C PRO A 102 10.99 -3.17 -5.54
N LEU A 103 10.88 -2.19 -4.64
CA LEU A 103 9.68 -1.93 -3.84
C LEU A 103 9.16 -0.52 -4.10
N LEU A 104 7.96 -0.42 -4.63
CA LEU A 104 7.19 0.82 -4.69
C LEU A 104 6.17 0.83 -3.55
N VAL A 105 6.22 1.88 -2.73
CA VAL A 105 5.31 2.07 -1.60
C VAL A 105 4.35 3.21 -1.92
N VAL A 106 3.06 2.96 -1.77
CA VAL A 106 2.01 3.96 -2.00
C VAL A 106 1.06 4.00 -0.80
N GLY A 107 0.51 5.17 -0.48
CA GLY A 107 -0.48 5.33 0.60
C GLY A 107 -1.85 4.75 0.24
N GLY A 108 -2.92 5.35 0.75
CA GLY A 108 -4.30 5.07 0.37
C GLY A 108 -5.31 5.49 1.43
N GLY A 109 -6.22 4.59 1.81
CA GLY A 109 -7.23 4.88 2.83
C GLY A 109 -6.63 5.25 4.18
N GLY A 110 -7.36 6.01 5.00
CA GLY A 110 -6.93 6.45 6.32
C GLY A 110 -7.71 7.69 6.73
N TYR A 111 -8.59 7.56 7.71
CA TYR A 111 -9.66 8.52 7.97
C TYR A 111 -9.59 9.12 9.39
N THR A 112 -8.66 8.65 10.21
CA THR A 112 -8.17 9.34 11.42
C THR A 112 -6.81 9.97 11.12
N ILE A 113 -6.80 11.17 10.55
CA ILE A 113 -5.60 11.82 9.95
C ILE A 113 -4.40 11.96 10.92
N LYS A 114 -4.64 12.08 12.24
CA LYS A 114 -3.58 12.04 13.27
C LYS A 114 -2.80 10.72 13.24
N ASN A 115 -3.53 9.61 13.09
CA ASN A 115 -2.92 8.28 13.07
C ASN A 115 -2.30 7.99 11.70
N VAL A 116 -2.90 8.49 10.62
CA VAL A 116 -2.31 8.40 9.26
C VAL A 116 -0.93 9.04 9.22
N SER A 117 -0.80 10.28 9.72
CA SER A 117 0.49 10.99 9.74
C SER A 117 1.54 10.26 10.59
N ARG A 118 1.18 9.74 11.77
CA ARG A 118 2.08 8.91 12.59
C ARG A 118 2.49 7.62 11.85
N CYS A 119 1.53 6.93 11.25
CA CYS A 119 1.76 5.65 10.58
C CYS A 119 2.73 5.80 9.42
N TRP A 120 2.47 6.71 8.49
CA TRP A 120 3.33 6.93 7.34
C TRP A 120 4.70 7.51 7.72
N THR A 121 4.77 8.30 8.80
CA THR A 121 6.07 8.74 9.37
C THR A 121 6.88 7.55 9.86
N TYR A 122 6.26 6.65 10.64
CA TYR A 122 6.90 5.45 11.15
C TYR A 122 7.30 4.48 10.03
N GLU A 123 6.41 4.20 9.09
CA GLU A 123 6.69 3.37 7.91
C GLU A 123 7.88 3.93 7.09
N THR A 124 7.94 5.25 6.92
CA THR A 124 9.07 5.90 6.24
C THR A 124 10.38 5.63 6.99
N SER A 125 10.38 5.75 8.33
CA SER A 125 11.55 5.43 9.15
C SER A 125 12.00 3.96 8.98
N VAL A 126 11.05 3.02 8.91
CA VAL A 126 11.32 1.60 8.66
C VAL A 126 11.93 1.36 7.28
N LEU A 127 11.43 2.05 6.25
CA LEU A 127 11.91 1.93 4.88
C LEU A 127 13.34 2.44 4.72
N VAL A 128 13.67 3.58 5.34
CA VAL A 128 15.03 4.15 5.31
C VAL A 128 15.97 3.50 6.32
N GLY A 129 15.45 2.65 7.22
CA GLY A 129 16.23 2.01 8.28
C GLY A 129 16.69 2.99 9.37
N ALA A 130 15.92 4.05 9.62
CA ALA A 130 16.18 5.00 10.68
C ALA A 130 15.42 4.64 11.95
N GLU A 131 16.10 4.71 13.09
CA GLU A 131 15.45 4.67 14.40
C GLU A 131 14.97 6.08 14.75
N ILE A 132 13.70 6.21 15.12
CA ILE A 132 13.10 7.50 15.51
C ILE A 132 12.55 7.40 16.94
N PRO A 133 12.64 8.47 17.74
CA PRO A 133 12.07 8.48 19.08
C PRO A 133 10.54 8.45 19.03
N ASP A 134 9.93 7.98 20.11
CA ASP A 134 8.47 7.99 20.27
C ASP A 134 7.92 9.39 20.56
N GLU A 135 8.75 10.33 21.00
CA GLU A 135 8.39 11.75 21.16
C GLU A 135 8.34 12.44 19.78
N LEU A 136 7.20 13.03 19.44
CA LEU A 136 7.02 13.81 18.22
C LEU A 136 7.77 15.15 18.33
N PRO A 137 8.42 15.60 17.24
CA PRO A 137 9.05 16.92 17.22
C PRO A 137 8.01 18.03 17.23
N ALA A 138 8.37 19.19 17.79
CA ALA A 138 7.54 20.39 17.74
C ALA A 138 7.37 20.86 16.29
N THR A 139 6.12 21.06 15.87
CA THR A 139 5.77 21.56 14.53
C THR A 139 4.64 22.57 14.61
N VAL A 140 4.24 23.18 13.48
CA VAL A 140 3.03 24.02 13.43
C VAL A 140 1.74 23.24 13.74
N TYR A 141 1.80 21.90 13.70
CA TYR A 141 0.69 21.00 13.99
C TYR A 141 0.75 20.43 15.42
N ASP A 142 1.55 21.01 16.31
CA ASP A 142 1.79 20.50 17.66
C ASP A 142 0.49 20.30 18.48
N SER A 143 -0.42 21.28 18.40
CA SER A 143 -1.74 21.23 19.05
C SER A 143 -2.58 20.03 18.58
N PHE A 144 -2.30 19.50 17.39
CA PHE A 144 -3.00 18.37 16.82
C PHE A 144 -2.70 17.06 17.57
N PHE A 145 -1.55 16.96 18.24
CA PHE A 145 -1.10 15.74 18.92
C PHE A 145 -1.13 15.84 20.45
N ALA A 146 -1.62 16.95 21.00
CA ALA A 146 -1.67 17.21 22.44
C ALA A 146 -2.45 16.14 23.23
N ASP A 147 -3.55 15.61 22.67
CA ASP A 147 -4.38 14.56 23.27
C ASP A 147 -3.65 13.23 23.46
N SER A 148 -2.59 13.01 22.68
CA SER A 148 -1.75 11.83 22.75
C SER A 148 -0.45 12.03 23.53
N HIS A 149 -0.29 13.19 24.18
CA HIS A 149 0.98 13.60 24.78
C HIS A 149 2.15 13.54 23.79
N TRP A 150 1.92 13.99 22.55
CA TRP A 150 2.92 14.07 21.48
C TRP A 150 3.65 12.74 21.21
N LYS A 151 2.94 11.61 21.33
CA LYS A 151 3.50 10.29 21.04
C LYS A 151 3.30 9.86 19.60
N LEU A 152 4.32 9.21 19.04
CA LEU A 152 4.28 8.53 17.74
C LEU A 152 3.48 7.23 17.82
N HIS A 153 3.64 6.49 18.92
CA HIS A 153 2.90 5.26 19.22
C HIS A 153 1.96 5.48 20.43
N PRO A 154 0.87 6.24 20.27
CA PRO A 154 -0.08 6.42 21.36
C PRO A 154 -0.71 5.08 21.77
N PRO A 155 -1.05 4.89 23.05
CA PRO A 155 -1.78 3.71 23.51
C PRO A 155 -3.22 3.79 22.98
N LEU A 156 -3.43 3.22 21.81
CA LEU A 156 -4.75 3.15 21.19
C LEU A 156 -5.44 1.87 21.67
N MET A 157 -6.51 2.02 22.45
CA MET A 157 -7.31 0.87 22.86
C MET A 157 -8.22 0.43 21.73
N GLY A 158 -8.22 -0.88 21.44
CA GLY A 158 -9.15 -1.50 20.49
C GLY A 158 -10.59 -1.23 20.91
N LYS A 159 -11.38 -0.65 20.02
CA LYS A 159 -12.81 -0.36 20.26
C LYS A 159 -13.72 -1.52 19.90
N VAL A 160 -13.17 -2.52 19.22
CA VAL A 160 -13.92 -3.58 18.54
C VAL A 160 -13.43 -4.92 19.03
N ASP A 161 -14.36 -5.81 19.42
CA ASP A 161 -14.00 -7.16 19.83
C ASP A 161 -13.45 -7.96 18.65
N ASN A 162 -12.38 -8.74 18.89
CA ASN A 162 -11.78 -9.57 17.85
C ASN A 162 -12.70 -10.75 17.51
N GLN A 163 -13.28 -10.71 16.31
CA GLN A 163 -14.16 -11.77 15.78
C GLN A 163 -13.39 -12.84 14.99
N ASN A 164 -12.07 -12.73 14.88
CA ASN A 164 -11.24 -13.69 14.17
C ASN A 164 -10.80 -14.81 15.11
N SER A 165 -10.96 -16.06 14.66
CA SER A 165 -10.48 -17.23 15.40
C SER A 165 -9.20 -17.77 14.76
N PRO A 166 -8.27 -18.39 15.53
CA PRO A 166 -7.11 -19.06 14.94
C PRO A 166 -7.49 -20.10 13.88
N ALA A 167 -8.60 -20.82 14.10
CA ALA A 167 -9.13 -21.80 13.17
C ALA A 167 -9.62 -21.16 11.85
N SER A 168 -10.27 -19.99 11.90
CA SER A 168 -10.69 -19.29 10.66
C SER A 168 -9.50 -18.77 9.87
N LEU A 169 -8.50 -18.21 10.54
CA LEU A 169 -7.27 -17.75 9.89
C LEU A 169 -6.50 -18.91 9.25
N GLN A 170 -6.40 -20.06 9.94
CA GLN A 170 -5.77 -21.26 9.39
C GLN A 170 -6.50 -21.77 8.14
N ARG A 171 -7.84 -21.77 8.12
CA ARG A 171 -8.62 -22.15 6.92
C ARG A 171 -8.32 -21.22 5.73
N ILE A 172 -8.21 -19.93 5.97
CA ILE A 172 -7.85 -18.95 4.93
C ILE A 172 -6.45 -19.26 4.39
N THR A 173 -5.46 -19.43 5.27
CA THR A 173 -4.07 -19.76 4.88
C THR A 173 -3.99 -21.04 4.06
N VAL A 174 -4.69 -22.11 4.47
CA VAL A 174 -4.73 -23.37 3.70
C VAL A 174 -5.36 -23.17 2.32
N SER A 175 -6.45 -22.39 2.24
CA SER A 175 -7.10 -22.06 0.97
C SER A 175 -6.17 -21.27 0.04
N ILE A 176 -5.43 -20.28 0.56
CA ILE A 176 -4.43 -19.52 -0.20
C ILE A 176 -3.31 -20.43 -0.68
N ARG A 177 -2.73 -21.26 0.18
CA ARG A 177 -1.68 -22.24 -0.22
C ARG A 177 -2.14 -23.15 -1.33
N ASN A 178 -3.38 -23.66 -1.24
CA ASN A 178 -3.94 -24.50 -2.29
C ASN A 178 -4.08 -23.74 -3.61
N LYS A 179 -4.50 -22.47 -3.58
CA LYS A 179 -4.56 -21.63 -4.79
C LYS A 179 -3.18 -21.38 -5.38
N LEU A 180 -2.16 -21.12 -4.55
CA LEU A 180 -0.78 -20.88 -4.97
C LEU A 180 -0.17 -22.11 -5.68
N ARG A 181 -0.58 -23.34 -5.34
CA ARG A 181 -0.13 -24.57 -6.03
C ARG A 181 -0.49 -24.61 -7.51
N TYR A 182 -1.54 -23.90 -7.94
CA TYR A 182 -1.96 -23.84 -9.33
C TYR A 182 -1.19 -22.81 -10.16
N LEU A 183 -0.25 -22.07 -9.55
CA LEU A 183 0.63 -21.17 -10.28
C LEU A 183 1.65 -21.98 -11.10
N GLN A 184 1.31 -22.24 -12.36
CA GLN A 184 2.24 -22.84 -13.33
C GLN A 184 3.19 -21.76 -13.88
N GLY A 185 4.07 -21.25 -13.03
CA GLY A 185 4.88 -20.09 -13.38
C GLY A 185 4.04 -18.82 -13.54
N ALA A 186 4.72 -17.68 -13.52
CA ALA A 186 4.06 -16.39 -13.54
C ALA A 186 4.01 -15.83 -14.97
N PRO A 187 2.83 -15.45 -15.47
CA PRO A 187 2.68 -14.78 -16.75
C PRO A 187 3.41 -13.47 -16.63
N SER A 188 4.19 -13.21 -17.65
CA SER A 188 5.22 -12.22 -17.59
C SER A 188 4.80 -11.04 -18.43
N ALA A 189 4.79 -9.84 -17.84
CA ALA A 189 4.52 -8.63 -18.59
C ALA A 189 5.78 -8.27 -19.39
N ALA A 190 5.63 -8.01 -20.69
CA ALA A 190 6.69 -7.38 -21.45
C ALA A 190 6.93 -5.99 -20.85
N MET A 191 8.17 -5.68 -20.45
CA MET A 191 8.51 -4.30 -20.13
C MET A 191 8.49 -3.51 -21.43
N GLN A 192 7.62 -2.52 -21.50
CA GLN A 192 7.63 -1.53 -22.57
C GLN A 192 8.44 -0.33 -22.06
N GLU A 193 9.44 0.09 -22.83
CA GLU A 193 10.09 1.38 -22.56
C GLU A 193 9.03 2.47 -22.60
N ILE A 194 9.12 3.42 -21.66
CA ILE A 194 8.22 4.57 -21.61
C ILE A 194 8.27 5.24 -22.99
N PRO A 195 7.16 5.31 -23.74
CA PRO A 195 7.16 6.00 -25.01
C PRO A 195 7.58 7.46 -24.80
N PRO A 196 8.44 8.04 -25.66
CA PRO A 196 8.93 9.41 -25.50
C PRO A 196 7.82 10.48 -25.51
N ASP A 197 6.58 10.10 -25.80
CA ASP A 197 5.39 10.96 -25.91
C ASP A 197 4.67 11.24 -24.57
N LEU A 198 5.11 10.65 -23.45
CA LEU A 198 4.56 11.00 -22.13
C LEU A 198 4.98 12.41 -21.66
N GLN A 199 6.06 12.96 -22.23
CA GLN A 199 6.40 14.39 -22.10
C GLN A 199 5.37 15.29 -22.78
N GLY A 200 4.70 14.82 -23.84
CA GLY A 200 3.61 15.51 -24.51
C GLY A 200 2.35 15.57 -23.64
N LEU A 201 2.01 14.46 -22.96
CA LEU A 201 0.87 14.41 -22.02
C LEU A 201 1.09 15.25 -20.75
N LEU A 202 2.33 15.40 -20.29
CA LEU A 202 2.70 16.33 -19.20
C LEU A 202 2.73 17.80 -19.68
N ALA A 203 2.99 18.04 -20.97
CA ALA A 203 2.98 19.38 -21.56
C ALA A 203 1.56 19.87 -21.93
N ASP A 204 0.61 18.96 -22.08
CA ASP A 204 -0.81 19.27 -22.31
C ASP A 204 -1.58 19.63 -21.02
N GLU A 205 -0.87 19.73 -19.87
CA GLU A 205 -1.32 20.48 -18.70
C GLU A 205 -1.31 22.02 -18.93
N ASN A 206 -1.66 22.48 -20.14
CA ASN A 206 -2.22 23.82 -20.26
C ASN A 206 -3.65 23.76 -19.72
N ARG A 207 -3.74 23.70 -18.39
CA ARG A 207 -4.95 23.77 -17.58
C ARG A 207 -5.95 24.72 -18.22
N THR A 208 -7.15 24.24 -18.52
CA THR A 208 -8.22 25.08 -19.08
C THR A 208 -8.54 26.23 -18.12
N ALA A 209 -9.04 27.34 -18.67
CA ALA A 209 -9.42 28.50 -17.86
C ALA A 209 -10.43 28.13 -16.75
N GLU A 210 -11.26 27.12 -17.00
CA GLU A 210 -12.26 26.59 -16.07
C GLU A 210 -11.62 25.86 -14.87
N GLU A 211 -10.55 25.08 -15.07
CA GLU A 211 -9.80 24.42 -13.98
C GLU A 211 -8.96 25.41 -13.14
N ARG A 212 -8.72 26.63 -13.65
CA ARG A 212 -8.10 27.71 -12.88
C ARG A 212 -9.11 28.49 -12.04
N ASP A 213 -10.37 28.54 -12.49
CA ASP A 213 -11.46 29.23 -11.77
C ASP A 213 -12.00 28.41 -10.59
N GLU A 214 -11.90 27.08 -10.60
CA GLU A 214 -12.26 26.25 -9.43
C GLU A 214 -11.28 26.37 -8.25
N GLU A 215 -10.01 26.70 -8.50
CA GLU A 215 -9.04 27.05 -7.43
C GLU A 215 -9.28 28.47 -6.88
N LEU A 216 -9.99 29.34 -7.61
CA LEU A 216 -10.45 30.65 -7.15
C LEU A 216 -11.73 30.50 -6.32
N GLY A 217 -11.73 29.56 -5.38
CA GLY A 217 -12.69 29.55 -4.29
C GLY A 217 -12.74 30.93 -3.61
N THR A 218 -13.93 31.34 -3.19
CA THR A 218 -14.29 32.68 -2.69
C THR A 218 -13.63 33.12 -1.37
N GLY A 219 -12.46 32.60 -1.03
CA GLY A 219 -11.67 32.98 0.15
C GLY A 219 -10.72 34.15 -0.14
N GLN A 220 -10.93 35.29 0.52
CA GLN A 220 -10.02 36.44 0.44
C GLN A 220 -8.71 36.23 1.23
N ALA A 221 -7.61 36.30 0.47
CA ALA A 221 -6.35 37.02 0.70
C ALA A 221 -5.33 36.57 1.78
N GLY A 222 -4.09 36.32 1.31
CA GLY A 222 -2.86 36.60 2.07
C GLY A 222 -1.59 35.93 1.54
N GLU A 223 -0.77 36.69 0.79
CA GLU A 223 0.63 36.45 0.37
C GLU A 223 0.94 35.58 -0.87
N LYS A 224 1.19 36.28 -2.00
CA LYS A 224 1.94 35.78 -3.17
C LYS A 224 3.45 35.86 -2.88
N ARG A 225 4.16 34.73 -2.93
CA ARG A 225 5.63 34.73 -3.12
C ARG A 225 5.95 34.60 -4.62
N LEU A 226 6.46 35.69 -5.20
CA LEU A 226 7.19 35.64 -6.47
C LEU A 226 8.60 35.06 -6.21
N GLY A 227 9.00 34.07 -7.00
CA GLY A 227 10.39 33.61 -7.01
C GLY A 227 10.56 32.24 -7.66
N ARG A 228 10.95 32.25 -8.93
CA ARG A 228 11.40 31.07 -9.69
C ARG A 228 12.73 30.58 -9.08
N SER A 229 12.76 29.43 -8.40
CA SER A 229 14.01 28.74 -8.06
C SER A 229 14.24 27.57 -9.02
N THR A 230 15.13 27.81 -9.97
CA THR A 230 15.67 26.78 -10.86
C THR A 230 16.64 25.87 -10.10
N ALA A 231 16.40 24.56 -10.21
CA ALA A 231 17.29 23.40 -10.19
C ALA A 231 18.51 23.37 -9.25
N ARG A 232 18.49 22.42 -8.29
CA ARG A 232 19.73 21.86 -7.71
C ARG A 232 19.51 20.51 -7.00
N ASN A 233 18.96 19.49 -7.66
CA ASN A 233 18.93 18.11 -7.13
C ASN A 233 18.68 17.02 -8.22
N GLU A 234 19.25 17.18 -9.41
CA GLU A 234 19.40 16.06 -10.34
C GLU A 234 20.79 15.43 -10.13
N PHE A 235 20.85 14.37 -9.34
CA PHE A 235 22.00 13.46 -9.29
C PHE A 235 21.50 12.10 -9.77
N TYR A 236 21.48 11.90 -11.09
CA TYR A 236 21.60 10.57 -11.67
C TYR A 236 23.08 10.41 -12.03
N ASP A 237 23.84 9.72 -11.19
CA ASP A 237 25.15 9.23 -11.61
C ASP A 237 24.90 8.25 -12.76
N ALA A 238 25.41 8.61 -13.94
CA ALA A 238 25.33 7.82 -15.14
C ALA A 238 26.16 6.54 -14.97
N LEU A 239 25.53 5.48 -14.49
CA LEU A 239 26.07 4.14 -14.63
C LEU A 239 26.07 3.78 -16.13
N SER A 240 27.20 3.29 -16.62
CA SER A 240 27.40 2.92 -18.02
C SER A 240 26.35 1.90 -18.46
N VAL A 241 25.78 2.15 -19.64
CA VAL A 241 24.69 1.39 -20.30
C VAL A 241 25.00 -0.12 -20.41
N ASP A 242 26.27 -0.51 -20.35
CA ASP A 242 26.70 -1.91 -20.47
C ASP A 242 26.50 -2.77 -19.21
N GLU A 243 26.40 -2.20 -18.00
CA GLU A 243 26.15 -3.00 -16.78
C GLU A 243 24.68 -3.40 -16.59
N VAL A 244 23.75 -2.77 -17.32
CA VAL A 244 22.30 -3.02 -17.23
C VAL A 244 21.85 -4.16 -18.15
N LEU A 245 22.70 -4.61 -19.08
CA LEU A 245 22.34 -5.57 -20.14
C LEU A 245 22.50 -7.06 -19.76
N ARG A 246 22.07 -7.45 -18.55
CA ARG A 246 21.50 -8.79 -18.39
C ARG A 246 20.00 -8.67 -18.62
N ALA A 247 19.55 -8.95 -19.84
CA ALA A 247 18.13 -8.95 -20.21
C ALA A 247 17.31 -9.62 -19.11
N PRO A 248 16.53 -8.87 -18.30
CA PRO A 248 15.78 -9.47 -17.23
C PRO A 248 14.68 -10.30 -17.89
N GLY A 249 14.52 -11.54 -17.43
CA GLY A 249 13.36 -12.32 -17.78
C GLY A 249 12.07 -11.49 -17.54
N PRO A 250 10.99 -11.82 -18.23
CA PRO A 250 9.86 -10.91 -18.36
C PRO A 250 9.23 -10.58 -16.99
N ALA A 251 8.82 -9.32 -16.81
CA ALA A 251 8.61 -8.71 -15.50
C ALA A 251 7.40 -9.30 -14.76
N ARG A 252 7.60 -9.59 -13.48
CA ARG A 252 6.59 -10.18 -12.58
C ARG A 252 6.31 -9.22 -11.44
N VAL A 253 5.23 -8.46 -11.56
CA VAL A 253 4.82 -7.50 -10.53
C VAL A 253 3.84 -8.15 -9.56
N ALA A 254 4.14 -8.09 -8.26
CA ALA A 254 3.21 -8.41 -7.19
C ALA A 254 2.67 -7.12 -6.56
N ILE A 255 1.36 -7.07 -6.31
CA ILE A 255 0.71 -5.97 -5.60
C ILE A 255 0.21 -6.54 -4.28
N PHE A 256 0.71 -6.01 -3.16
CA PHE A 256 0.29 -6.35 -1.81
C PHE A 256 -0.47 -5.18 -1.21
N ASP A 257 -1.61 -5.48 -0.59
CA ASP A 257 -2.55 -4.49 -0.09
C ASP A 257 -2.87 -4.78 1.38
N VAL A 258 -2.45 -3.88 2.28
CA VAL A 258 -2.71 -3.93 3.74
C VAL A 258 -3.89 -3.05 4.17
N ASN A 259 -4.61 -2.45 3.22
CA ASN A 259 -5.79 -1.63 3.47
C ASN A 259 -6.98 -2.49 3.87
N GLU A 260 -7.73 -2.04 4.88
CA GLU A 260 -8.93 -2.76 5.31
C GLU A 260 -10.01 -2.84 4.22
N THR A 261 -9.99 -1.90 3.27
CA THR A 261 -10.93 -1.85 2.13
C THR A 261 -10.33 -2.49 0.89
N TYR A 262 -11.00 -3.50 0.36
CA TYR A 262 -10.57 -4.21 -0.85
C TYR A 262 -10.45 -3.28 -2.07
N LEU A 263 -9.29 -3.27 -2.70
CA LEU A 263 -8.99 -2.46 -3.88
C LEU A 263 -9.43 -3.06 -5.24
N GLY A 264 -10.01 -4.25 -5.24
CA GLY A 264 -10.17 -5.02 -6.47
C GLY A 264 -11.27 -4.52 -7.39
N ARG A 265 -10.90 -3.55 -8.22
CA ARG A 265 -11.31 -3.39 -9.64
C ARG A 265 -10.37 -2.47 -10.43
N ARG A 266 -9.52 -1.64 -9.80
CA ARG A 266 -8.73 -0.63 -10.54
C ARG A 266 -7.40 -1.11 -11.15
N PHE A 267 -6.77 -2.16 -10.62
CA PHE A 267 -5.45 -2.60 -11.12
C PHE A 267 -5.48 -3.73 -12.16
N VAL A 268 -6.63 -4.40 -12.35
CA VAL A 268 -6.72 -5.58 -13.25
C VAL A 268 -6.80 -5.19 -14.73
N ASN A 269 -7.01 -3.92 -15.06
CA ASN A 269 -7.10 -3.45 -16.45
C ASN A 269 -5.75 -3.19 -17.14
N VAL A 270 -4.62 -3.32 -16.44
CA VAL A 270 -3.28 -3.06 -17.05
C VAL A 270 -2.81 -4.22 -17.95
N GLN A 271 -3.49 -5.37 -17.97
CA GLN A 271 -3.13 -6.51 -18.83
C GLN A 271 -3.86 -6.57 -20.18
N ARG A 272 -4.52 -5.48 -20.63
CA ARG A 272 -5.42 -5.52 -21.79
C ARG A 272 -4.94 -4.84 -23.07
N THR A 273 -3.66 -4.50 -23.18
CA THR A 273 -3.12 -3.88 -24.38
C THR A 273 -1.80 -4.54 -24.77
N GLY A 274 -1.77 -5.16 -25.95
CA GLY A 274 -0.56 -5.67 -26.62
C GLY A 274 -0.50 -7.18 -26.70
#